data_AF-A0A7C1YYD6-F1
#
_entry.id   AF-A0A7C1YYD6-F1
#
_cell.length_a   1.000
_cell.length_b   1.000
_cell.length_c   1.000
_cell.angle_alpha   90.00
_cell.angle_beta   90.00
_cell.angle_gamma   90.00
#
_symmetry.space_group_name_H-M   'P 1'
#
loop_
_entity.id
_entity.type
_entity.pdbx_description
1 polymer ?
#
loop_
_entity_poly.entity_id
_entity_poly.type
_entity_poly.pdbx_seq_one_letter_code
_entity_poly.pdbx_strand_id
1 'polypeptide(L)'
;MDEDEFRKQIMKKSVFKQVSSLDKSWVPEKLYCREEALKTLIVNYRRILVETEQPSINCLVLGKGGIGKTTVARYFGKNLRANATENEVNLFVEYFDCIN
;
A
#
# COMPACT_ATOMS: atom_id res chain seq x y z
N MET A 1 1.27 25.65 -30.18
CA MET A 1 2.38 25.48 -29.24
C MET A 1 3.51 24.89 -30.05
N ASP A 2 4.60 25.63 -30.19
CA ASP A 2 5.80 25.16 -30.89
C ASP A 2 6.66 24.29 -29.96
N GLU A 3 7.72 23.70 -30.52
CA GLU A 3 8.61 22.79 -29.78
C GLU A 3 9.33 23.50 -28.61
N ASP A 4 9.66 24.78 -28.79
CA ASP A 4 10.37 25.57 -27.78
C ASP A 4 9.48 25.88 -26.57
N GLU A 5 8.23 26.25 -26.81
CA GLU A 5 7.25 26.48 -25.74
C GLU A 5 6.90 25.18 -25.02
N PHE A 6 6.80 24.05 -25.74
CA PHE A 6 6.59 22.74 -25.13
C PHE A 6 7.73 22.37 -24.16
N ARG A 7 8.99 22.55 -24.57
CA ARG A 7 10.18 22.28 -23.74
C ARG A 7 10.22 23.17 -22.49
N LYS A 8 9.84 24.45 -22.60
CA LYS A 8 9.77 25.37 -21.46
C LYS A 8 8.75 24.93 -20.40
N GLN A 9 7.60 24.42 -20.82
CA GLN A 9 6.58 23.94 -19.88
C GLN A 9 7.06 22.70 -19.10
N ILE A 10 7.76 21.77 -19.75
CA ILE A 10 8.32 20.57 -19.09
C ILE A 10 9.40 20.96 -18.06
N MET A 11 10.28 21.90 -18.40
CA MET A 11 11.40 22.29 -17.55
C MET A 11 11.02 23.29 -16.45
N LYS A 12 9.74 23.65 -16.34
CA LYS A 12 9.27 24.63 -15.35
C LYS A 12 9.50 24.12 -13.93
N LYS A 13 10.03 24.99 -13.07
CA LYS A 13 10.25 24.69 -11.65
C LYS A 13 8.90 24.41 -10.96
N SER A 14 8.78 23.21 -10.41
CA SER A 14 7.59 22.79 -9.65
C SER A 14 7.65 23.26 -8.20
N VAL A 15 6.48 23.49 -7.59
CA VAL A 15 6.33 23.67 -6.13
C VAL A 15 6.40 22.33 -5.39
N PHE A 16 6.14 21.23 -6.10
CA PHE A 16 6.19 19.89 -5.55
C PHE A 16 7.62 19.35 -5.62
N LYS A 17 8.13 18.89 -4.48
CA LYS A 17 9.41 18.17 -4.42
C LYS A 17 9.32 16.77 -5.03
N GLN A 18 8.20 16.09 -4.76
CA GLN A 18 7.94 14.74 -5.24
C GLN A 18 6.45 14.61 -5.61
N VAL A 19 6.13 14.84 -6.88
CA VAL A 19 4.75 14.80 -7.39
C VAL A 19 4.13 13.41 -7.22
N SER A 20 4.92 12.35 -7.36
CA SER A 20 4.45 10.96 -7.22
C SER A 20 3.88 10.62 -5.83
N SER A 21 4.16 11.43 -4.81
CA SER A 21 3.52 11.28 -3.49
C SER A 21 2.02 11.58 -3.50
N LEU A 22 1.54 12.27 -4.55
CA LEU A 22 0.13 12.63 -4.73
C LEU A 22 -0.64 11.60 -5.54
N ASP A 23 0.05 10.59 -6.10
CA ASP A 23 -0.61 9.55 -6.89
C ASP A 23 -1.54 8.73 -6.01
N LYS A 24 -2.71 8.35 -6.53
CA LYS A 24 -3.65 7.44 -5.83
C LYS A 24 -3.00 6.09 -5.48
N SER A 25 -1.99 5.70 -6.26
CA SER A 25 -1.22 4.47 -6.08
C SER A 25 -0.09 4.62 -5.04
N TRP A 26 0.19 5.82 -4.54
CA TRP A 26 1.24 6.03 -3.57
C TRP A 26 0.88 5.44 -2.20
N VAL A 27 1.87 4.81 -1.57
CA VAL A 27 1.75 4.22 -0.23
C VAL A 27 2.92 4.75 0.62
N PRO A 28 2.65 5.43 1.74
CA PRO A 28 3.70 6.02 2.56
C PRO A 28 4.56 4.95 3.24
N GLU A 29 5.76 5.34 3.69
CA GLU A 29 6.62 4.48 4.54
C GLU A 29 6.07 4.31 5.96
N LYS A 30 5.37 5.33 6.47
CA LYS A 30 4.69 5.29 7.77
C LYS A 30 3.25 5.71 7.61
N LEU A 31 2.33 4.88 8.11
CA LEU A 31 0.90 5.14 8.06
C LEU A 31 0.39 5.64 9.41
N TYR A 32 0.10 6.93 9.48
CA TYR A 32 -0.39 7.58 10.70
C TYR A 32 -1.91 7.41 10.87
N CYS A 33 -2.38 7.40 12.12
CA CYS A 33 -3.80 7.40 12.51
C CYS A 33 -4.58 6.16 12.04
N ARG A 34 -3.89 5.06 11.77
CA ARG A 34 -4.45 3.76 11.33
C ARG A 34 -3.82 2.58 12.07
N GLU A 35 -3.20 2.86 13.22
CA GLU A 35 -2.45 1.91 14.03
C GLU A 35 -3.35 0.74 14.48
N GLU A 36 -4.56 1.02 14.95
CA GLU A 36 -5.50 -0.02 15.38
C GLU A 36 -5.97 -0.91 14.22
N ALA A 37 -6.26 -0.33 13.05
CA ALA A 37 -6.64 -1.11 11.87
C ALA A 37 -5.50 -2.03 11.41
N LEU A 38 -4.26 -1.54 11.42
CA LEU A 38 -3.08 -2.34 11.13
C LEU A 38 -2.88 -3.45 12.17
N LYS A 39 -3.03 -3.14 13.46
CA LYS A 39 -2.92 -4.12 14.55
C LYS A 39 -3.93 -5.26 14.39
N THR A 40 -5.18 -4.97 14.04
CA THR A 40 -6.18 -5.99 13.75
C THR A 40 -5.77 -6.88 12.59
N LEU A 41 -5.29 -6.31 11.48
CA LEU A 41 -4.80 -7.11 10.34
C LEU A 41 -3.60 -7.97 10.74
N ILE A 42 -2.63 -7.41 11.46
CA ILE A 42 -1.45 -8.15 11.93
C ILE A 42 -1.85 -9.32 12.82
N VAL A 43 -2.73 -9.11 13.81
CA VAL A 43 -3.17 -10.19 14.72
C VAL A 43 -3.84 -11.34 13.96
N ASN A 44 -4.64 -11.02 12.94
CA ASN A 44 -5.30 -12.04 12.13
C ASN A 44 -4.31 -12.80 11.22
N TYR A 45 -3.42 -12.08 10.52
CA TYR A 45 -2.56 -12.64 9.48
C TYR A 45 -1.21 -13.17 9.98
N ARG A 46 -0.75 -12.81 11.18
CA ARG A 46 0.56 -13.25 11.71
C ARG A 46 0.75 -14.76 11.70
N ARG A 47 -0.34 -15.51 11.87
CA ARG A 47 -0.34 -16.99 11.91
C ARG A 47 0.21 -17.60 10.62
N ILE A 48 0.00 -16.94 9.47
CA ILE A 48 0.55 -17.37 8.17
C ILE A 48 2.08 -17.36 8.19
N LEU A 49 2.70 -16.46 8.95
CA LEU A 49 4.15 -16.32 9.01
C LEU A 49 4.80 -17.20 10.07
N VAL A 50 4.09 -17.56 11.15
CA VAL A 50 4.70 -18.20 12.33
C VAL A 50 4.30 -19.66 12.54
N GLU A 51 3.16 -20.11 11.98
CA GLU A 51 2.69 -21.48 12.14
C GLU A 51 3.17 -22.37 10.99
N THR A 52 3.59 -23.59 11.30
CA THR A 52 3.95 -24.61 10.31
C THR A 52 2.75 -24.99 9.43
N GLU A 53 1.58 -25.15 10.05
CA GLU A 53 0.31 -25.38 9.37
C GLU A 53 -0.44 -24.06 9.22
N GLN A 54 -0.31 -23.45 8.03
CA GLN A 54 -0.82 -22.12 7.78
C GLN A 54 -2.35 -22.12 7.64
N PRO A 55 -3.10 -21.35 8.45
CA PRO A 55 -4.54 -21.26 8.33
C PRO A 55 -4.95 -20.38 7.14
N SER A 56 -6.13 -20.63 6.60
CA SER A 56 -6.79 -19.69 5.68
C SER A 56 -7.43 -18.56 6.49
N ILE A 57 -7.09 -17.31 6.17
CA ILE A 57 -7.58 -16.11 6.87
C ILE A 57 -8.24 -15.17 5.88
N ASN A 58 -9.46 -14.75 6.20
CA ASN A 58 -10.21 -13.77 5.43
C ASN A 58 -10.56 -12.58 6.33
N CYS A 59 -10.39 -11.36 5.81
CA CYS A 59 -10.76 -10.12 6.51
C CYS A 59 -11.48 -9.18 5.56
N LEU A 60 -12.54 -8.53 6.05
CA LEU A 60 -13.27 -7.50 5.32
C LEU A 60 -13.02 -6.13 5.95
N VAL A 61 -12.52 -5.19 5.15
CA VAL A 61 -12.26 -3.81 5.59
C VAL A 61 -13.42 -2.91 5.16
N LEU A 62 -14.21 -2.44 6.12
CA LEU A 62 -15.42 -1.64 5.87
C LEU A 62 -15.21 -0.14 6.12
N GLY A 63 -16.05 0.67 5.49
CA GLY A 63 -16.17 2.11 5.75
C GLY A 63 -16.39 2.96 4.50
N LYS A 64 -16.65 4.26 4.68
CA LYS A 64 -16.95 5.21 3.60
C LYS A 64 -15.80 5.41 2.60
N GLY A 65 -16.07 5.97 1.43
CA GLY A 65 -15.04 6.35 0.46
C GLY A 65 -14.05 7.37 1.04
N GLY A 66 -12.78 7.33 0.60
CA GLY A 66 -11.76 8.31 1.01
C GLY A 66 -11.14 8.13 2.40
N ILE A 67 -11.57 7.15 3.22
CA ILE A 67 -11.03 6.97 4.57
C ILE A 67 -9.69 6.21 4.63
N GLY A 68 -9.09 5.88 3.49
CA GLY A 68 -7.79 5.19 3.43
C GLY A 68 -7.83 3.66 3.53
N LYS A 69 -8.97 3.00 3.29
CA LYS A 69 -9.08 1.53 3.29
C LYS A 69 -8.07 0.88 2.35
N THR A 70 -8.02 1.36 1.11
CA THR A 70 -7.09 0.88 0.08
C THR A 70 -5.63 1.10 0.49
N THR A 71 -5.32 2.26 1.07
CA THR A 71 -3.97 2.58 1.57
C THR A 71 -3.57 1.63 2.71
N VAL A 72 -4.46 1.36 3.66
CA VAL A 72 -4.22 0.39 4.75
C VAL A 72 -3.95 -1.00 4.20
N ALA A 73 -4.79 -1.50 3.28
CA ALA A 73 -4.62 -2.84 2.70
C ALA A 73 -3.29 -2.98 1.94
N ARG A 74 -2.93 -1.99 1.12
CA ARG A 74 -1.67 -2.00 0.36
C ARG A 74 -0.44 -1.82 1.24
N TYR A 75 -0.52 -0.95 2.26
CA TYR A 75 0.52 -0.80 3.27
C TYR A 75 0.74 -2.10 4.02
N PHE A 76 -0.34 -2.73 4.49
CA PHE A 76 -0.27 -4.02 5.18
C PHE A 76 0.35 -5.10 4.29
N GLY A 77 -0.14 -5.28 3.05
CA GLY A 77 0.39 -6.28 2.13
C GLY A 77 1.88 -6.08 1.79
N LYS A 78 2.31 -4.83 1.57
CA LYS A 78 3.73 -4.49 1.35
C LYS A 78 4.60 -4.94 2.53
N ASN A 79 4.19 -4.62 3.76
CA ASN A 79 4.95 -4.95 4.96
C ASN A 79 4.89 -6.45 5.29
N LEU A 80 3.75 -7.10 5.05
CA LEU A 80 3.59 -8.54 5.23
C LEU A 80 4.55 -9.31 4.33
N ARG A 81 4.67 -8.92 3.04
CA ARG A 81 5.62 -9.51 2.10
C ARG A 81 7.08 -9.30 2.51
N ALA A 82 7.42 -8.09 2.98
CA ALA A 82 8.76 -7.80 3.48
C ALA A 82 9.11 -8.72 4.66
N ASN A 83 8.22 -8.83 5.65
CA ASN A 83 8.41 -9.72 6.80
C ASN A 83 8.47 -11.19 6.38
N ALA A 84 7.63 -11.63 5.45
CA ALA A 84 7.68 -13.01 4.95
C ALA A 84 9.03 -13.35 4.32
N THR A 85 9.63 -12.40 3.59
CA THR A 85 10.96 -12.57 2.98
C THR A 85 12.05 -12.68 4.04
N GLU A 86 11.97 -11.89 5.11
CA GLU A 86 12.90 -11.96 6.25
C GLU A 86 12.79 -13.26 7.05
N ASN A 87 11.62 -13.89 7.07
CA ASN A 87 11.35 -15.15 7.79
C ASN A 87 11.40 -16.38 6.88
N GLU A 88 11.92 -16.26 5.65
CA GLU A 88 12.02 -17.34 4.66
C GLU A 88 10.68 -18.04 4.34
N VAL A 89 9.58 -17.31 4.50
CA VAL A 89 8.22 -17.77 4.16
C VAL A 89 7.92 -17.39 2.71
N ASN A 90 7.63 -18.39 1.88
CA ASN A 90 7.22 -18.17 0.49
C ASN A 90 5.80 -17.59 0.42
N LEU A 91 5.71 -16.26 0.43
CA LEU A 91 4.44 -15.52 0.39
C LEU A 91 4.33 -14.68 -0.89
N PHE A 92 3.27 -14.91 -1.64
CA PHE A 92 2.87 -14.06 -2.76
C PHE A 92 1.75 -13.11 -2.34
N VAL A 93 1.91 -11.81 -2.64
CA VAL A 93 0.91 -10.78 -2.32
C VAL A 93 0.55 -10.05 -3.61
N GLU A 94 -0.73 -10.09 -3.96
CA GLU A 94 -1.29 -9.44 -5.13
C GLU A 94 -2.41 -8.48 -4.74
N TYR A 95 -2.53 -7.38 -5.46
CA TYR A 95 -3.55 -6.37 -5.26
C TYR A 95 -4.41 -6.28 -6.52
N PHE A 96 -5.71 -6.53 -6.36
CA PHE A 96 -6.70 -6.40 -7.41
C PHE A 96 -7.64 -5.23 -7.09
N ASP A 97 -7.88 -4.39 -8.08
CA ASP A 97 -8.91 -3.35 -8.02
C ASP A 97 -10.10 -3.81 -8.87
N CYS A 98 -11.17 -4.28 -8.24
CA CYS A 98 -12.32 -4.86 -8.95
C CYS A 98 -13.19 -3.83 -9.68
N ILE A 99 -12.93 -2.53 -9.52
CA ILE A 99 -13.69 -1.48 -10.20
C ILE A 99 -13.14 -1.21 -11.61
N ASN A 100 -11.84 -1.44 -11.82
CA ASN A 100 -11.15 -1.21 -13.08
C ASN A 100 -10.89 -2.53 -13.81
#